data_AF-A0A0D2E0J5-F1
#
_entry.id   AF-A0A0D2E0J5-F1
#
_cell.length_a   1.000
_cell.length_b   1.000
_cell.length_c   1.000
_cell.angle_alpha   90.00
_cell.angle_beta   90.00
_cell.angle_gamma   90.00
#
_symmetry.space_group_name_H-M   'P 1'
#
loop_
_entity.id
_entity.type
_entity.pdbx_description
1 polymer ?
#
loop_
_entity_poly.entity_id
_entity_poly.type
_entity_poly.pdbx_seq_one_letter_code
_entity_poly.pdbx_strand_id
1 'polypeptide(L)'
;MAYIFWIADICIFAFFMVLSSLRAMMYPRVAKSVLKDFSKTSYLGTMVVAFETIILGIASFYSHHQAAMYVAEVMYWIAAASSIFVACVGIFFMYERQPQHSFSDITGVWFLTFIPLIVESTVGGAIAPQLAYKNSVTVLVTSFLMWSVGVGMSTIILPLYLWRLMSFQLPPREAITSTYIPVGPFGMGAYSIQQLAMVFASHITKHRFFLGRTSHVPNDEPTLATISEVLHWIGILVALVQLGIASFLVVEACLSVFAKVPKKFNVGQ
;
A
#
# COMPACT_ATOMS: atom_id res chain seq x y z
N MET A 1 -9.23 1.51 -23.47
CA MET A 1 -9.29 0.27 -22.67
C MET A 1 -9.09 0.52 -21.18
N ALA A 2 -7.99 1.15 -20.73
CA ALA A 2 -7.75 1.41 -19.30
C ALA A 2 -8.88 2.18 -18.58
N TYR A 3 -9.46 3.21 -19.23
CA TYR A 3 -10.63 3.94 -18.73
C TYR A 3 -11.84 3.06 -18.40
N ILE A 4 -12.11 2.03 -19.23
CA ILE A 4 -13.27 1.14 -19.04
C ILE A 4 -13.07 0.30 -17.77
N PHE A 5 -11.86 -0.24 -17.57
CA PHE A 5 -11.52 -1.00 -16.38
C PHE A 5 -11.60 -0.16 -15.12
N TRP A 6 -11.17 1.11 -15.18
CA TRP A 6 -11.26 2.01 -14.03
C TRP A 6 -12.70 2.39 -13.68
N ILE A 7 -13.56 2.64 -14.68
CA ILE A 7 -15.00 2.86 -14.44
C ILE A 7 -15.64 1.59 -13.85
N ALA A 8 -15.28 0.41 -14.37
CA ALA A 8 -15.74 -0.86 -13.81
C ALA A 8 -15.30 -1.05 -12.35
N ASP A 9 -14.04 -0.70 -12.02
CA ASP A 9 -13.50 -0.72 -10.65
C ASP A 9 -14.34 0.16 -9.71
N ILE A 10 -14.66 1.39 -10.10
CA ILE A 10 -15.54 2.30 -9.34
C ILE A 10 -16.92 1.68 -9.13
N CYS A 11 -17.54 1.14 -10.18
CA CYS A 11 -18.87 0.53 -10.09
C CYS A 11 -18.89 -0.69 -9.16
N ILE A 12 -17.86 -1.55 -9.26
CA ILE A 12 -17.72 -2.74 -8.42
C ILE A 12 -17.45 -2.34 -6.97
N PHE A 13 -16.57 -1.36 -6.74
CA PHE A 13 -16.30 -0.81 -5.42
C PHE A 13 -17.55 -0.23 -4.78
N ALA A 14 -18.31 0.60 -5.49
CA ALA A 14 -19.55 1.19 -5.00
C ALA A 14 -20.58 0.09 -4.65
N PHE A 15 -20.73 -0.92 -5.50
CA PHE A 15 -21.62 -2.05 -5.25
C PHE A 15 -21.24 -2.82 -3.97
N PHE A 16 -19.97 -3.19 -3.82
CA PHE A 16 -19.50 -3.92 -2.64
C PHE A 16 -19.48 -3.07 -1.36
N MET A 17 -19.24 -1.76 -1.47
CA MET A 17 -19.33 -0.84 -0.33
C MET A 17 -20.77 -0.70 0.17
N VAL A 18 -21.75 -0.61 -0.74
CA VAL A 18 -23.17 -0.60 -0.38
C VAL A 18 -23.56 -1.93 0.30
N LEU A 19 -23.17 -3.07 -0.28
CA LEU A 19 -23.44 -4.38 0.33
C LEU A 19 -22.78 -4.55 1.70
N SER A 20 -21.53 -4.11 1.85
CA SER A 20 -20.79 -4.20 3.11
C SER A 20 -21.41 -3.30 4.18
N SER A 21 -21.84 -2.10 3.80
CA SER A 21 -22.53 -1.15 4.69
C SER A 21 -23.89 -1.71 5.13
N LEU A 22 -24.69 -2.22 4.19
CA LEU A 22 -25.97 -2.88 4.48
C LEU A 22 -25.77 -4.07 5.43
N ARG A 23 -24.77 -4.91 5.17
CA ARG A 23 -24.44 -6.04 6.06
C ARG A 23 -24.05 -5.59 7.46
N ALA A 24 -23.26 -4.51 7.58
CA ALA A 24 -22.85 -3.98 8.87
C ALA A 24 -24.04 -3.39 9.66
N MET A 25 -24.97 -2.72 8.97
CA MET A 25 -26.17 -2.14 9.58
C MET A 25 -27.20 -3.21 9.97
N MET A 26 -27.46 -4.20 9.12
CA MET A 26 -28.44 -5.26 9.37
C MET A 26 -27.95 -6.31 10.38
N TYR A 27 -26.64 -6.59 10.42
CA TYR A 27 -26.05 -7.64 11.26
C TYR A 27 -24.88 -7.15 12.11
N PRO A 28 -25.10 -6.20 13.04
CA PRO A 28 -24.03 -5.58 13.85
C PRO A 28 -23.29 -6.59 14.74
N ARG A 29 -23.94 -7.71 15.12
CA ARG A 29 -23.30 -8.79 15.88
C ARG A 29 -22.22 -9.51 15.05
N VAL A 30 -22.44 -9.68 13.75
CA VAL A 30 -21.48 -10.30 12.83
C VAL A 30 -20.31 -9.36 12.55
N ALA A 31 -20.58 -8.06 12.35
CA ALA A 31 -19.53 -7.05 12.20
C ALA A 31 -18.58 -7.00 13.41
N LYS A 32 -19.13 -7.04 14.64
CA LYS A 32 -18.33 -7.14 15.86
C LYS A 32 -17.53 -8.44 15.96
N SER A 33 -18.01 -9.53 15.36
CA SER A 33 -17.28 -10.81 15.34
C SER A 33 -16.10 -10.80 14.36
N VAL A 34 -16.21 -10.07 13.24
CA VAL A 34 -15.10 -9.89 12.29
C VAL A 34 -13.92 -9.19 12.98
N LEU A 35 -14.21 -8.16 13.79
CA LEU A 35 -13.21 -7.41 14.56
C LEU A 35 -12.53 -8.20 15.70
N LYS A 36 -12.92 -9.44 15.95
CA LYS A 36 -12.27 -10.31 16.95
C LYS A 36 -11.19 -11.20 16.34
N ASP A 37 -11.25 -11.43 15.04
CA ASP A 37 -10.33 -12.32 14.33
C ASP A 37 -9.39 -11.48 13.47
N PHE A 38 -8.09 -11.60 13.73
CA PHE A 38 -7.07 -10.76 13.10
C PHE A 38 -7.01 -10.97 11.58
N SER A 39 -7.09 -12.22 11.13
CA SER A 39 -7.08 -12.55 9.70
C SER A 39 -8.29 -11.92 9.01
N LYS A 40 -9.47 -11.93 9.65
CA LYS A 40 -10.68 -11.30 9.09
C LYS A 40 -10.64 -9.78 9.13
N THR A 41 -10.03 -9.20 10.16
CA THR A 41 -9.87 -7.74 10.29
C THR A 41 -8.88 -7.19 9.27
N SER A 42 -7.85 -7.96 8.92
CA SER A 42 -6.84 -7.58 7.91
C SER A 42 -7.46 -7.32 6.53
N TYR A 43 -8.59 -7.95 6.20
CA TYR A 43 -9.34 -7.66 4.96
C TYR A 43 -9.96 -6.27 4.92
N LEU A 44 -10.09 -5.54 6.04
CA LEU A 44 -10.47 -4.13 5.97
C LEU A 44 -9.46 -3.31 5.16
N GLY A 45 -8.19 -3.73 5.13
CA GLY A 45 -7.18 -3.12 4.28
C GLY A 45 -7.51 -3.21 2.79
N THR A 46 -8.18 -4.27 2.31
CA THR A 46 -8.53 -4.36 0.88
C THR A 46 -9.60 -3.35 0.48
N MET A 47 -10.51 -2.99 1.40
CA MET A 47 -11.49 -1.93 1.16
C MET A 47 -10.80 -0.58 0.98
N VAL A 48 -9.78 -0.30 1.81
CA VAL A 48 -9.00 0.93 1.72
C VAL A 48 -8.17 0.95 0.44
N VAL A 49 -7.49 -0.14 0.10
CA VAL A 49 -6.71 -0.26 -1.14
C VAL A 49 -7.59 -0.03 -2.38
N ALA A 50 -8.80 -0.56 -2.41
CA ALA A 50 -9.73 -0.34 -3.52
C ALA A 50 -10.18 1.13 -3.63
N PHE A 51 -10.24 1.86 -2.51
CA PHE A 51 -10.48 3.30 -2.54
C PHE A 51 -9.26 4.06 -3.09
N GLU A 52 -8.06 3.68 -2.68
CA GLU A 52 -6.80 4.28 -3.13
C GLU A 52 -6.55 4.09 -4.64
N THR A 53 -6.92 2.92 -5.21
CA THR A 53 -6.81 2.67 -6.66
C THR A 53 -7.71 3.59 -7.48
N ILE A 54 -8.89 3.95 -6.94
CA ILE A 54 -9.76 4.93 -7.58
C ILE A 54 -9.07 6.28 -7.65
N ILE A 55 -8.46 6.74 -6.54
CA ILE A 55 -7.72 8.01 -6.47
C ILE A 55 -6.54 8.00 -7.45
N LEU A 56 -5.79 6.90 -7.51
CA LEU A 56 -4.69 6.74 -8.45
C LEU A 56 -5.16 6.84 -9.92
N GLY A 57 -6.35 6.34 -10.23
CA GLY A 57 -6.96 6.52 -11.54
C GLY A 57 -7.38 7.97 -11.82
N ILE A 58 -7.86 8.72 -10.82
CA ILE A 58 -8.10 10.18 -10.97
C ILE A 58 -6.78 10.87 -11.34
N ALA A 59 -5.70 10.59 -10.61
CA ALA A 59 -4.37 11.13 -10.88
C ALA A 59 -3.86 10.76 -12.29
N SER A 60 -4.13 9.54 -12.74
CA SER A 60 -3.66 9.05 -14.04
C SER A 60 -4.44 9.61 -15.23
N PHE A 61 -5.76 9.69 -15.12
CA PHE A 61 -6.63 10.05 -16.24
C PHE A 61 -7.01 11.53 -16.28
N TYR A 62 -7.08 12.20 -15.12
CA TYR A 62 -7.58 13.58 -15.00
C TYR A 62 -6.53 14.56 -14.44
N SER A 63 -5.24 14.21 -14.47
CA SER A 63 -4.13 15.09 -14.02
C SER A 63 -4.17 16.51 -14.59
N HIS A 64 -4.68 16.68 -15.81
CA HIS A 64 -4.77 17.97 -16.50
C HIS A 64 -5.87 18.88 -15.93
N HIS A 65 -6.84 18.34 -15.18
CA HIS A 65 -7.94 19.09 -14.61
C HIS A 65 -7.66 19.42 -13.13
N GLN A 66 -7.43 20.69 -12.82
CA GLN A 66 -7.15 21.13 -11.44
C GLN A 66 -8.26 20.76 -10.45
N ALA A 67 -9.53 20.86 -10.86
CA ALA A 67 -10.66 20.45 -10.02
C ALA A 67 -10.58 18.97 -9.61
N ALA A 68 -10.15 18.09 -10.52
CA ALA A 68 -9.98 16.67 -10.23
C ALA A 68 -8.83 16.42 -9.25
N MET A 69 -7.76 17.22 -9.31
CA MET A 69 -6.63 17.12 -8.37
C MET A 69 -6.99 17.59 -6.96
N TYR A 70 -7.83 18.62 -6.82
CA TYR A 70 -8.36 19.00 -5.50
C TYR A 70 -9.25 17.91 -4.90
N VAL A 71 -10.08 17.26 -5.72
CA VAL A 71 -10.88 16.11 -5.28
C VAL A 71 -9.96 14.96 -4.86
N ALA A 72 -8.94 14.65 -5.67
CA ALA A 72 -7.95 13.61 -5.36
C ALA A 72 -7.18 13.90 -4.06
N GLU A 73 -6.83 15.16 -3.80
CA GLU A 73 -6.18 15.57 -2.55
C GLU A 73 -7.07 15.33 -1.32
N VAL A 74 -8.34 15.72 -1.40
CA VAL A 74 -9.30 15.47 -0.31
C VAL A 74 -9.49 13.97 -0.09
N MET A 75 -9.62 13.20 -1.17
CA MET A 75 -9.75 11.74 -1.09
C MET A 75 -8.48 11.09 -0.52
N TYR A 76 -7.29 11.59 -0.87
CA TYR A 76 -6.01 11.16 -0.29
C TYR A 76 -6.03 11.33 1.23
N TRP A 77 -6.37 12.50 1.77
CA TRP A 77 -6.39 12.65 3.23
C TRP A 77 -7.38 11.72 3.95
N ILE A 78 -8.51 11.41 3.31
CA ILE A 78 -9.47 10.41 3.81
C ILE A 78 -8.87 9.00 3.76
N ALA A 79 -8.26 8.63 2.63
CA ALA A 79 -7.59 7.35 2.44
C ALA A 79 -6.44 7.19 3.44
N ALA A 80 -5.53 8.16 3.54
CA ALA A 80 -4.45 8.18 4.52
C ALA A 80 -4.93 7.96 5.96
N ALA A 81 -5.98 8.66 6.39
CA ALA A 81 -6.56 8.46 7.72
C ALA A 81 -7.11 7.03 7.90
N SER A 82 -7.76 6.48 6.87
CA SER A 82 -8.26 5.10 6.89
C SER A 82 -7.15 4.04 6.88
N SER A 83 -6.05 4.27 6.15
CA SER A 83 -4.89 3.38 6.08
C SER A 83 -4.14 3.35 7.41
N ILE A 84 -3.97 4.51 8.05
CA ILE A 84 -3.43 4.61 9.41
C ILE A 84 -4.36 3.92 10.41
N PHE A 85 -5.67 4.12 10.28
CA PHE A 85 -6.64 3.45 11.16
C PHE A 85 -6.52 1.93 11.03
N VAL A 86 -6.53 1.37 9.82
CA VAL A 86 -6.40 -0.08 9.61
C VAL A 86 -5.07 -0.59 10.17
N ALA A 87 -3.96 0.09 9.89
CA ALA A 87 -2.64 -0.33 10.34
C ALA A 87 -2.49 -0.25 11.87
N CYS A 88 -2.78 0.89 12.48
CA CYS A 88 -2.54 1.10 13.91
C CYS A 88 -3.61 0.44 14.78
N VAL A 89 -4.89 0.65 14.45
CA VAL A 89 -6.01 0.14 15.26
C VAL A 89 -6.21 -1.35 15.02
N GLY A 90 -5.98 -1.84 13.80
CA GLY A 90 -6.05 -3.26 13.48
C GLY A 90 -5.04 -4.10 14.28
N ILE A 91 -3.80 -3.63 14.41
CA ILE A 91 -2.78 -4.27 15.25
C ILE A 91 -3.11 -4.13 16.74
N PHE A 92 -3.58 -2.96 17.19
CA PHE A 92 -3.94 -2.78 18.59
C PHE A 92 -5.03 -3.78 19.02
N PHE A 93 -6.07 -3.97 18.21
CA PHE A 93 -7.09 -4.99 18.46
C PHE A 93 -6.55 -6.42 18.41
N MET A 94 -5.50 -6.68 17.62
CA MET A 94 -4.79 -7.97 17.64
C MET A 94 -4.26 -8.26 19.04
N TYR A 95 -3.52 -7.32 19.65
CA TYR A 95 -2.92 -7.53 20.97
C TYR A 95 -3.94 -7.69 22.09
N GLU A 96 -5.05 -6.95 22.03
CA GLU A 96 -6.03 -6.90 23.12
C GLU A 96 -7.00 -8.09 23.11
N ARG A 97 -7.41 -8.56 21.92
CA ARG A 97 -8.59 -9.45 21.78
C ARG A 97 -8.29 -10.87 21.33
N GLN A 98 -7.06 -11.17 20.90
CA GLN A 98 -6.67 -12.53 20.51
C GLN A 98 -6.18 -13.31 21.74
N PRO A 99 -6.90 -14.36 22.18
CA PRO A 99 -6.59 -15.07 23.43
C PRO A 99 -5.33 -15.95 23.34
N GLN A 100 -4.91 -16.41 22.16
CA GLN A 100 -3.64 -17.12 21.92
C GLN A 100 -3.17 -16.90 20.47
N HIS A 101 -1.89 -16.55 20.29
CA HIS A 101 -1.23 -16.55 18.99
C HIS A 101 -0.40 -17.82 18.83
N SER A 102 -0.79 -18.72 17.92
CA SER A 102 0.08 -19.80 17.48
C SER A 102 0.85 -19.39 16.23
N PHE A 103 2.10 -19.82 16.10
CA PHE A 103 2.89 -19.61 14.87
C PHE A 103 2.25 -20.27 13.64
N SER A 104 1.34 -21.24 13.83
CA SER A 104 0.55 -21.84 12.74
C SER A 104 -0.41 -20.86 12.07
N ASP A 105 -0.85 -19.83 12.82
CA ASP A 105 -1.95 -18.93 12.45
C ASP A 105 -1.48 -17.74 11.62
N ILE A 106 -0.16 -17.60 11.47
CA ILE A 106 0.45 -16.61 10.60
C ILE A 106 0.10 -16.98 9.16
N THR A 107 -0.56 -16.06 8.47
CA THR A 107 -0.99 -16.22 7.08
C THR A 107 -0.56 -15.02 6.24
N GLY A 108 -0.51 -15.20 4.90
CA GLY A 108 -0.21 -14.11 3.97
C GLY A 108 -1.22 -12.95 4.04
N VAL A 109 -2.40 -13.19 4.60
CA VAL A 109 -3.45 -12.17 4.81
C VAL A 109 -3.00 -11.06 5.76
N TRP A 110 -2.06 -11.33 6.66
CA TRP A 110 -1.57 -10.35 7.63
C TRP A 110 -0.92 -9.12 6.97
N PHE A 111 -0.39 -9.28 5.76
CA PHE A 111 0.17 -8.18 4.98
C PHE A 111 -0.90 -7.17 4.53
N LEU A 112 -2.17 -7.59 4.38
CA LEU A 112 -3.27 -6.71 3.96
C LEU A 112 -3.47 -5.53 4.93
N THR A 113 -3.05 -5.66 6.18
CA THR A 113 -3.13 -4.59 7.18
C THR A 113 -2.19 -3.42 6.87
N PHE A 114 -1.07 -3.68 6.18
CA PHE A 114 -0.03 -2.67 5.92
C PHE A 114 0.06 -2.22 4.47
N ILE A 115 -0.45 -3.03 3.53
CA ILE A 115 -0.52 -2.66 2.10
C ILE A 115 -1.17 -1.29 1.88
N PRO A 116 -2.28 -0.90 2.55
CA PRO A 116 -2.88 0.41 2.37
C PRO A 116 -1.88 1.57 2.56
N LEU A 117 -1.00 1.49 3.57
CA LEU A 117 0.00 2.55 3.78
C LEU A 117 0.96 2.72 2.58
N ILE A 118 1.27 1.62 1.88
CA ILE A 118 2.19 1.60 0.73
C ILE A 118 1.48 2.04 -0.55
N VAL A 119 0.21 1.66 -0.69
CA VAL A 119 -0.58 2.08 -1.86
C VAL A 119 -0.93 3.56 -1.72
N GLU A 120 -1.28 4.04 -0.53
CA GLU A 120 -1.47 5.47 -0.27
C GLU A 120 -0.22 6.30 -0.53
N SER A 121 0.95 5.79 -0.15
CA SER A 121 2.20 6.48 -0.46
C SER A 121 2.42 6.62 -1.97
N THR A 122 1.98 5.63 -2.74
CA THR A 122 1.98 5.68 -4.22
C THR A 122 1.01 6.73 -4.74
N VAL A 123 -0.21 6.79 -4.20
CA VAL A 123 -1.21 7.81 -4.55
C VAL A 123 -0.65 9.21 -4.32
N GLY A 124 -0.04 9.45 -3.17
CA GLY A 124 0.58 10.74 -2.86
C GLY A 124 1.72 11.10 -3.81
N GLY A 125 2.54 10.14 -4.23
CA GLY A 125 3.55 10.33 -5.28
C GLY A 125 2.96 10.73 -6.63
N ALA A 126 1.77 10.22 -6.98
CA ALA A 126 1.10 10.54 -8.24
C ALA A 126 0.42 11.93 -8.22
N ILE A 127 -0.14 12.36 -7.09
CA ILE A 127 -0.84 13.66 -6.99
C ILE A 127 0.09 14.82 -6.61
N ALA A 128 1.19 14.57 -5.89
CA ALA A 128 2.10 15.60 -5.39
C ALA A 128 2.60 16.59 -6.49
N PRO A 129 2.99 16.14 -7.70
CA PRO A 129 3.46 17.05 -8.75
C PRO A 129 2.41 18.06 -9.24
N GLN A 130 1.11 17.75 -9.07
CA GLN A 130 -0.01 18.55 -9.56
C GLN A 130 -0.54 19.54 -8.50
N LEU A 131 -0.05 19.43 -7.27
CA LEU A 131 -0.50 20.23 -6.13
C LEU A 131 0.29 21.52 -5.98
N ALA A 132 -0.31 22.49 -5.28
CA ALA A 132 0.41 23.69 -4.85
C ALA A 132 1.61 23.29 -3.97
N TYR A 133 2.72 24.03 -4.08
CA TYR A 133 3.99 23.67 -3.45
C TYR A 133 3.90 23.25 -1.98
N LYS A 134 3.17 24.01 -1.15
CA LYS A 134 3.00 23.72 0.28
C LYS A 134 2.30 22.37 0.53
N ASN A 135 1.21 22.12 -0.19
CA ASN A 135 0.43 20.89 -0.08
C ASN A 135 1.22 19.71 -0.63
N SER A 136 1.89 19.91 -1.77
CA SER A 136 2.77 18.92 -2.40
C SER A 136 3.87 18.44 -1.45
N VAL A 137 4.56 19.34 -0.76
CA VAL A 137 5.58 18.96 0.26
C VAL A 137 4.95 18.17 1.40
N THR A 138 3.75 18.56 1.85
CA THR A 138 3.07 17.88 2.96
C THR A 138 2.65 16.47 2.56
N VAL A 139 2.06 16.30 1.38
CA VAL A 139 1.71 14.99 0.80
C VAL A 139 2.95 14.13 0.61
N LEU A 140 4.04 14.70 0.09
CA LEU A 140 5.29 13.98 -0.12
C LEU A 140 5.87 13.43 1.20
N VAL A 141 5.95 14.27 2.24
CA VAL A 141 6.47 13.87 3.55
C VAL A 141 5.58 12.80 4.19
N THR A 142 4.26 13.01 4.17
CA THR A 142 3.29 12.03 4.69
C THR A 142 3.42 10.69 3.96
N SER A 143 3.44 10.71 2.63
CA SER A 143 3.61 9.50 1.82
C SER A 143 4.92 8.78 2.07
N PHE A 144 6.03 9.51 2.29
CA PHE A 144 7.31 8.89 2.63
C PHE A 144 7.26 8.18 3.99
N LEU A 145 6.57 8.78 4.98
CA LEU A 145 6.36 8.16 6.29
C LEU A 145 5.47 6.90 6.19
N MET A 146 4.38 6.98 5.42
CA MET A 146 3.47 5.84 5.21
C MET A 146 4.17 4.69 4.48
N TRP A 147 4.94 4.99 3.43
CA TRP A 147 5.78 4.01 2.74
C TRP A 147 6.75 3.32 3.72
N SER A 148 7.45 4.11 4.53
CA SER A 148 8.46 3.61 5.47
C SER A 148 7.83 2.66 6.51
N VAL A 149 6.68 3.03 7.08
CA VAL A 149 5.97 2.19 8.05
C VAL A 149 5.41 0.94 7.37
N GLY A 150 4.77 1.07 6.20
CA GLY A 150 4.16 -0.05 5.50
C GLY A 150 5.18 -1.11 5.06
N VAL A 151 6.28 -0.67 4.42
CA VAL A 151 7.37 -1.55 3.98
C VAL A 151 8.14 -2.10 5.17
N GLY A 152 8.43 -1.27 6.19
CA GLY A 152 9.14 -1.69 7.39
C GLY A 152 8.40 -2.82 8.12
N MET A 153 7.09 -2.64 8.36
CA MET A 153 6.27 -3.66 9.00
C MET A 153 6.12 -4.91 8.14
N SER A 154 5.97 -4.76 6.82
CA SER A 154 5.94 -5.91 5.89
C SER A 154 7.25 -6.70 5.91
N THR A 155 8.39 -6.03 6.06
CA THR A 155 9.71 -6.66 6.16
C THR A 155 9.88 -7.41 7.48
N ILE A 156 9.27 -6.94 8.58
CA ILE A 156 9.26 -7.64 9.88
C ILE A 156 8.38 -8.90 9.82
N ILE A 157 7.24 -8.84 9.13
CA ILE A 157 6.30 -9.97 9.02
C ILE A 157 6.81 -11.05 8.05
N LEU A 158 7.54 -10.66 7.01
CA LEU A 158 8.07 -11.57 6.01
C LEU A 158 8.86 -12.77 6.56
N PRO A 159 9.89 -12.60 7.41
CA PRO A 159 10.63 -13.74 7.96
C PRO A 159 9.75 -14.64 8.83
N LEU A 160 8.77 -14.09 9.56
CA LEU A 160 7.82 -14.89 10.35
C LEU A 160 6.93 -15.74 9.45
N TYR A 161 6.46 -15.17 8.34
CA TYR A 161 5.67 -15.89 7.35
C TYR A 161 6.50 -17.00 6.66
N LEU A 162 7.73 -16.70 6.25
CA LEU A 162 8.63 -17.70 5.66
C LEU A 162 8.97 -18.81 6.66
N TRP A 163 9.24 -18.47 7.92
CA TRP A 163 9.44 -19.44 8.99
C TRP A 163 8.23 -20.36 9.17
N ARG A 164 7.03 -19.79 9.13
CA ARG A 164 5.78 -20.55 9.19
C ARG A 164 5.65 -21.50 7.98
N LEU A 165 6.00 -21.07 6.77
CA LEU A 165 5.99 -21.93 5.58
C LEU A 165 7.04 -23.06 5.63
N MET A 166 8.17 -22.83 6.31
CA MET A 166 9.19 -23.84 6.53
C MET A 166 8.81 -24.84 7.62
N SER A 167 8.18 -24.36 8.70
CA SER A 167 7.81 -25.19 9.86
C SER A 167 6.51 -25.94 9.68
N PHE A 168 5.56 -25.35 8.97
CA PHE A 168 4.25 -25.92 8.68
C PHE A 168 4.09 -26.10 7.18
N GLN A 169 3.37 -27.15 6.77
CA GLN A 169 3.08 -27.37 5.35
C GLN A 169 2.41 -26.15 4.70
N LEU A 170 2.55 -26.04 3.37
CA LEU A 170 1.87 -25.02 2.56
C LEU A 170 0.39 -24.87 2.95
N PRO A 171 -0.19 -23.66 2.87
CA PRO A 171 -1.60 -23.44 3.14
C PRO A 171 -2.52 -24.46 2.45
N PRO A 172 -3.72 -24.73 3.01
CA PRO A 172 -4.71 -25.57 2.35
C PRO A 172 -5.04 -25.00 0.96
N ARG A 173 -5.48 -25.87 0.04
CA ARG A 173 -5.71 -25.53 -1.38
C ARG A 173 -6.65 -24.33 -1.56
N GLU A 174 -7.55 -24.10 -0.61
CA GLU A 174 -8.54 -23.01 -0.66
C GLU A 174 -7.92 -21.64 -0.37
N ALA A 175 -6.85 -21.60 0.43
CA ALA A 175 -6.12 -20.39 0.79
C ALA A 175 -4.81 -20.25 0.00
N ILE A 176 -4.55 -21.11 -0.99
CA ILE A 176 -3.24 -21.11 -1.65
C ILE A 176 -2.98 -19.87 -2.49
N THR A 177 -4.03 -19.19 -2.95
CA THR A 177 -3.91 -17.90 -3.63
C THR A 177 -3.44 -16.79 -2.69
N SER A 178 -3.59 -16.96 -1.37
CA SER A 178 -3.10 -15.99 -0.38
C SER A 178 -1.57 -15.92 -0.34
N THR A 179 -0.84 -16.87 -0.95
CA THR A 179 0.63 -16.84 -1.04
C THR A 179 1.14 -15.73 -1.94
N TYR A 180 0.28 -15.14 -2.79
CA TYR A 180 0.62 -13.96 -3.61
C TYR A 180 0.47 -12.64 -2.85
N ILE A 181 -0.25 -12.61 -1.72
CA ILE A 181 -0.47 -11.36 -0.98
C ILE A 181 0.86 -10.69 -0.54
N PRO A 182 1.87 -11.42 -0.03
CA PRO A 182 3.16 -10.84 0.32
C PRO A 182 3.91 -10.19 -0.84
N VAL A 183 3.60 -10.51 -2.10
CA VAL A 183 4.20 -9.84 -3.28
C VAL A 183 3.79 -8.36 -3.35
N GLY A 184 2.55 -8.06 -2.99
CA GLY A 184 1.96 -6.72 -3.09
C GLY A 184 2.77 -5.62 -2.40
N PRO A 185 3.10 -5.73 -1.10
CA PRO A 185 3.87 -4.73 -0.37
C PRO A 185 5.21 -4.37 -1.02
N PHE A 186 5.96 -5.36 -1.49
CA PHE A 186 7.29 -5.12 -2.06
C PHE A 186 7.22 -4.64 -3.51
N GLY A 187 6.27 -5.12 -4.30
CA GLY A 187 6.04 -4.64 -5.67
C GLY A 187 5.54 -3.20 -5.70
N MET A 188 4.45 -2.91 -4.97
CA MET A 188 3.92 -1.54 -4.84
C MET A 188 4.90 -0.63 -4.08
N GLY A 189 5.63 -1.18 -3.09
CA GLY A 189 6.67 -0.45 -2.38
C GLY A 189 7.78 0.05 -3.31
N ALA A 190 8.24 -0.80 -4.23
CA ALA A 190 9.24 -0.44 -5.24
C ALA A 190 8.75 0.69 -6.16
N TYR A 191 7.51 0.58 -6.64
CA TYR A 191 6.90 1.63 -7.46
C TYR A 191 6.74 2.94 -6.69
N SER A 192 6.27 2.87 -5.45
CA SER A 192 6.07 4.04 -4.59
C SER A 192 7.37 4.80 -4.33
N ILE A 193 8.46 4.12 -3.93
CA ILE A 193 9.71 4.79 -3.57
C ILE A 193 10.35 5.45 -4.78
N GLN A 194 10.27 4.81 -5.95
CA GLN A 194 10.75 5.38 -7.19
C GLN A 194 9.99 6.67 -7.54
N GLN A 195 8.66 6.66 -7.42
CA GLN A 195 7.86 7.87 -7.62
C GLN A 195 8.20 8.97 -6.63
N LEU A 196 8.24 8.67 -5.33
CA LEU A 196 8.56 9.66 -4.30
C LEU A 196 9.95 10.26 -4.50
N ALA A 197 10.95 9.46 -4.86
CA ALA A 197 12.30 9.94 -5.16
C ALA A 197 12.33 10.87 -6.37
N MET A 198 11.60 10.54 -7.46
CA MET A 198 11.48 11.41 -8.63
C MET A 198 10.84 12.75 -8.28
N VAL A 199 9.73 12.74 -7.53
CA VAL A 199 9.03 13.96 -7.14
C VAL A 199 9.91 14.78 -6.22
N PHE A 200 10.57 14.17 -5.23
CA PHE A 200 11.48 14.84 -4.33
C PHE A 200 12.66 15.50 -5.08
N ALA A 201 13.30 14.78 -6.00
CA ALA A 201 14.34 15.33 -6.87
C ALA A 201 13.84 16.54 -7.68
N SER A 202 12.62 16.47 -8.23
CA SER A 202 12.02 17.58 -8.97
C SER A 202 11.77 18.82 -8.10
N HIS A 203 11.38 18.65 -6.83
CA HIS A 203 11.17 19.75 -5.90
C HIS A 203 12.47 20.45 -5.51
N ILE A 204 13.58 19.72 -5.41
CA ILE A 204 14.91 20.30 -5.13
C ILE A 204 15.31 21.23 -6.28
N THR A 205 15.20 20.77 -7.52
CA THR A 205 15.61 21.55 -8.70
C THR A 205 14.66 22.73 -8.96
N LYS A 206 13.33 22.52 -8.86
CA LYS A 206 12.33 23.52 -9.22
C LYS A 206 12.05 24.55 -8.13
N HIS A 207 12.10 24.13 -6.86
CA HIS A 207 11.66 24.96 -5.73
C HIS A 207 12.77 25.21 -4.70
N ARG A 208 14.00 24.75 -4.95
CA ARG A 208 15.14 24.85 -4.01
C ARG A 208 14.75 24.36 -2.61
N PHE A 209 14.01 23.24 -2.57
CA PHE A 209 13.54 22.67 -1.31
C PHE A 209 14.69 21.99 -0.56
N PHE A 210 14.86 22.33 0.71
CA PHE A 210 15.83 21.70 1.61
C PHE A 210 15.16 21.38 2.96
N LEU A 211 15.41 20.18 3.50
CA LEU A 211 14.88 19.69 4.79
C LEU A 211 15.55 20.35 6.02
N GLY A 212 16.10 21.57 5.88
CA GLY A 212 16.70 22.35 6.95
C GLY A 212 17.04 23.77 6.50
N ARG A 213 16.99 24.74 7.43
CA ARG A 213 17.56 26.07 7.21
C ARG A 213 19.09 25.96 7.31
N THR A 214 19.76 25.65 6.21
CA THR A 214 21.19 25.98 6.12
C THR A 214 21.33 27.45 5.73
N SER A 215 22.17 28.18 6.45
CA SER A 215 22.52 29.58 6.17
C SER A 215 23.23 29.77 4.82
N HIS A 216 23.72 28.69 4.22
CA HIS A 216 24.16 28.59 2.84
C HIS A 216 23.25 27.60 2.11
N VAL A 217 22.26 28.10 1.38
CA VAL A 217 21.66 27.34 0.28
C VAL A 217 22.70 27.36 -0.85
N PRO A 218 23.19 26.20 -1.34
CA PRO A 218 23.97 26.18 -2.58
C PRO A 218 23.08 26.76 -3.68
N ASN A 219 23.35 28.01 -4.08
CA ASN A 219 22.61 28.68 -5.16
C ASN A 219 23.12 28.26 -6.54
N ASP A 220 24.14 27.41 -6.57
CA ASP A 220 24.75 26.89 -7.78
C ASP A 220 23.83 25.81 -8.37
N GLU A 221 23.23 26.13 -9.51
CA GLU A 221 22.43 25.19 -10.33
C GLU A 221 23.10 23.82 -10.54
N PRO A 222 24.42 23.69 -10.79
CA PRO A 222 25.04 22.37 -10.95
C PRO A 222 25.00 21.54 -9.66
N THR A 223 25.12 22.15 -8.48
CA THR A 223 25.08 21.42 -7.21
C THR A 223 23.68 20.90 -6.91
N LEU A 224 22.65 21.68 -7.20
CA LEU A 224 21.25 21.26 -7.08
C LEU A 224 20.92 20.08 -8.01
N ALA A 225 21.40 20.13 -9.26
CA ALA A 225 21.23 19.05 -10.23
C ALA A 225 21.87 17.74 -9.73
N THR A 226 23.11 17.80 -9.24
CA THR A 226 23.80 16.61 -8.69
C THR A 226 23.04 16.01 -7.50
N ILE A 227 22.56 16.84 -6.56
CA ILE A 227 21.79 16.34 -5.40
C ILE A 227 20.50 15.63 -5.86
N SER A 228 19.80 16.24 -6.83
CA SER A 228 18.56 15.67 -7.39
C SER A 228 18.81 14.32 -8.07
N GLU A 229 19.91 14.19 -8.81
CA GLU A 229 20.30 12.97 -9.51
C GLU A 229 20.67 11.86 -8.51
N VAL A 230 21.46 12.18 -7.48
CA VAL A 230 21.82 11.22 -6.42
C VAL A 230 20.58 10.67 -5.72
N LEU A 231 19.61 11.53 -5.39
CA LEU A 231 18.36 11.10 -4.76
C LEU A 231 17.52 10.21 -5.66
N HIS A 232 17.48 10.52 -6.96
CA HIS A 232 16.80 9.68 -7.94
C HIS A 232 17.41 8.28 -8.01
N TRP A 233 18.75 8.19 -8.06
CA TRP A 233 19.47 6.91 -8.06
C TRP A 233 19.28 6.10 -6.77
N ILE A 234 19.26 6.76 -5.61
CA ILE A 234 18.95 6.09 -4.34
C ILE A 234 17.55 5.46 -4.41
N GLY A 235 16.56 6.19 -4.92
CA GLY A 235 15.21 5.66 -5.12
C GLY A 235 15.17 4.42 -6.02
N ILE A 236 15.91 4.45 -7.13
CA ILE A 236 16.04 3.30 -8.04
C ILE A 236 16.68 2.09 -7.35
N LEU A 237 17.77 2.29 -6.60
CA LEU A 237 18.46 1.19 -5.92
C LEU A 237 17.56 0.53 -4.87
N VAL A 238 16.82 1.32 -4.08
CA VAL A 238 15.86 0.80 -3.10
C VAL A 238 14.72 0.05 -3.81
N ALA A 239 14.19 0.60 -4.90
CA ALA A 239 13.16 -0.06 -5.70
C ALA A 239 13.64 -1.41 -6.27
N LEU A 240 14.87 -1.50 -6.76
CA LEU A 240 15.45 -2.74 -7.28
C LEU A 240 15.60 -3.81 -6.20
N VAL A 241 15.99 -3.43 -4.98
CA VAL A 241 16.05 -4.37 -3.83
C VAL A 241 14.65 -4.91 -3.53
N GLN A 242 13.65 -4.03 -3.46
CA GLN A 242 12.26 -4.44 -3.21
C GLN A 242 11.69 -5.31 -4.35
N LEU A 243 12.02 -5.00 -5.60
CA LEU A 243 11.61 -5.79 -6.76
C LEU A 243 12.28 -7.18 -6.76
N GLY A 244 13.53 -7.27 -6.32
CA GLY A 244 14.22 -8.53 -6.08
C GLY A 244 13.48 -9.42 -5.08
N ILE A 245 13.07 -8.86 -3.94
CA ILE A 245 12.25 -9.57 -2.94
C ILE A 245 10.89 -9.97 -3.53
N ALA A 246 10.21 -9.06 -4.23
CA ALA A 246 8.91 -9.32 -4.84
C ALA A 246 8.98 -10.45 -5.88
N SER A 247 10.00 -10.46 -6.75
CA SER A 247 10.20 -11.50 -7.76
C SER A 247 10.44 -12.88 -7.15
N PHE A 248 11.25 -12.97 -6.09
CA PHE A 248 11.43 -14.20 -5.32
C PHE A 248 10.07 -14.71 -4.79
N LEU A 249 9.26 -13.83 -4.19
CA LEU A 249 7.95 -14.19 -3.67
C LEU A 249 6.95 -14.62 -4.76
N VAL A 250 7.03 -14.03 -5.95
CA VAL A 250 6.24 -14.47 -7.11
C VAL A 250 6.60 -15.91 -7.50
N VAL A 251 7.90 -16.23 -7.58
CA VAL A 251 8.36 -17.58 -7.91
C VAL A 251 7.86 -18.58 -6.87
N GLU A 252 8.04 -18.28 -5.58
CA GLU A 252 7.54 -19.13 -4.48
C GLU A 252 6.02 -19.31 -4.49
N ALA A 253 5.27 -18.24 -4.78
CA ALA A 253 3.81 -18.31 -4.88
C ALA A 253 3.37 -19.18 -6.07
N CYS A 254 4.02 -19.03 -7.24
CA CYS A 254 3.80 -19.88 -8.40
C CYS A 254 4.08 -21.36 -8.09
N LEU A 255 5.25 -21.67 -7.51
CA LEU A 255 5.62 -23.03 -7.12
C LEU A 255 4.62 -23.63 -6.13
N SER A 256 4.16 -22.82 -5.16
CA SER A 256 3.14 -23.23 -4.19
C SER A 256 1.83 -23.64 -4.88
N VAL A 257 1.35 -22.83 -5.83
CA VAL A 257 0.13 -23.13 -6.60
C VAL A 257 0.31 -24.38 -7.47
N PHE A 258 1.46 -24.54 -8.13
CA PHE A 258 1.76 -25.74 -8.92
C PHE A 258 1.79 -27.01 -8.05
N ALA A 259 2.35 -26.95 -6.84
CA ALA A 259 2.41 -28.09 -5.93
C ALA A 259 1.02 -28.51 -5.39
N LYS A 260 0.07 -27.57 -5.30
CA LYS A 260 -1.25 -27.78 -4.71
C LYS A 260 -2.35 -27.15 -5.58
N VAL A 261 -2.41 -27.55 -6.85
CA VAL A 261 -3.39 -27.03 -7.81
C VAL A 261 -4.82 -27.13 -7.23
N PRO A 262 -5.55 -26.01 -7.14
CA PRO A 262 -6.89 -26.00 -6.59
C PRO A 262 -7.85 -26.74 -7.53
N LYS A 263 -8.61 -27.71 -7.00
CA LYS A 263 -9.64 -28.45 -7.78
C LYS A 263 -10.88 -27.61 -8.08
N LYS A 264 -11.12 -26.55 -7.31
CA LYS A 264 -12.15 -25.52 -7.51
C LYS A 264 -11.51 -24.17 -7.24
N PHE A 265 -11.71 -23.21 -8.13
CA PHE A 265 -11.26 -21.83 -7.91
C PHE A 265 -12.20 -21.18 -6.89
N ASN A 266 -11.75 -21.06 -5.64
CA ASN A 266 -12.47 -20.35 -4.59
C ASN A 266 -11.88 -18.93 -4.48
N VAL A 267 -12.72 -17.92 -4.60
CA VAL A 267 -12.32 -16.51 -4.47
C VAL A 267 -12.26 -16.20 -2.97
N GLY A 268 -11.07 -16.32 -2.37
CA GLY A 268 -10.70 -15.80 -1.04
C GLY A 268 -11.61 -16.23 0.12
N GLN A 269 -11.16 -17.21 0.90
CA GLN A 269 -11.72 -17.48 2.24
C GLN A 269 -10.89 -16.81 3.33
#